data_AF-A0A6I6DQ23-F1
#
_entry.id   AF-A0A6I6DQ23-F1
#
_cell.length_a   1.000
_cell.length_b   1.000
_cell.length_c   1.000
_cell.angle_alpha   90.00
_cell.angle_beta   90.00
_cell.angle_gamma   90.00
#
_symmetry.space_group_name_H-M   'P 1'
#
loop_
_entity.id
_entity.type
_entity.pdbx_description
1 polymer ?
#
loop_
_entity_poly.entity_id
_entity_poly.type
_entity_poly.pdbx_seq_one_letter_code
_entity_poly.pdbx_strand_id
1 'polypeptide(L)'
;MHMLDTNIVSHLVKQHPSVVDRYSQIAPEEMCISSITEAELLYGVAKKQSHRLHETISEFLKTITVCDWDSDAAAIYGKLRASMEKRGKVMGDLDQLIAAHALSRGTTIVTNDRAFAMVQELTIEDWTTAA
;
A
#
# COMPACT_ATOMS: atom_id res chain seq x y z
N MET A 1 9.03 -2.67 -9.50
CA MET A 1 8.76 -2.75 -8.06
C MET A 1 7.36 -2.21 -7.79
N HIS A 2 6.53 -3.00 -7.13
CA HIS A 2 5.14 -2.70 -6.80
C HIS A 2 5.02 -2.50 -5.28
N MET A 3 4.44 -1.38 -4.85
CA MET A 3 4.10 -1.14 -3.45
C MET A 3 2.61 -1.44 -3.25
N LEU A 4 2.29 -2.46 -2.46
CA LEU A 4 0.91 -2.84 -2.17
C LEU A 4 0.37 -1.96 -1.03
N ASP A 5 -0.81 -1.39 -1.22
CA ASP A 5 -1.51 -0.69 -0.15
C ASP A 5 -2.25 -1.66 0.79
N THR A 6 -2.83 -1.11 1.86
CA THR A 6 -3.53 -1.88 2.89
C THR A 6 -4.79 -2.58 2.35
N ASN A 7 -5.47 -1.99 1.35
CA ASN A 7 -6.66 -2.59 0.74
C ASN A 7 -6.30 -3.83 -0.09
N ILE A 8 -5.24 -3.76 -0.89
CA ILE A 8 -4.81 -4.88 -1.73
C ILE A 8 -4.29 -6.03 -0.88
N VAL A 9 -3.53 -5.76 0.19
CA VAL A 9 -3.16 -6.81 1.15
C VAL A 9 -4.40 -7.43 1.80
N SER A 10 -5.40 -6.62 2.14
CA SER A 10 -6.68 -7.14 2.67
C SER A 10 -7.42 -8.04 1.68
N HIS A 11 -7.40 -7.73 0.38
CA HIS A 11 -7.98 -8.58 -0.67
C HIS A 11 -7.19 -9.88 -0.86
N LEU A 12 -5.86 -9.81 -0.79
CA LEU A 12 -4.99 -11.00 -0.84
C LEU A 12 -5.31 -11.96 0.32
N VAL A 13 -5.40 -11.44 1.55
CA VAL A 13 -5.77 -12.24 2.75
C VAL A 13 -7.17 -12.85 2.62
N LYS A 14 -8.10 -12.17 1.94
CA LYS A 14 -9.45 -12.66 1.65
C LYS A 14 -9.51 -13.61 0.45
N GLN A 15 -8.38 -13.94 -0.17
CA GLN A 15 -8.28 -14.81 -1.35
C GLN A 15 -9.08 -14.26 -2.55
N HIS A 16 -9.04 -12.95 -2.80
CA HIS A 16 -9.68 -12.36 -3.97
C HIS A 16 -9.01 -12.91 -5.25
N PRO A 17 -9.73 -13.62 -6.15
CA PRO A 17 -9.13 -14.40 -7.23
C PRO A 17 -8.14 -13.60 -8.10
N SER A 18 -8.56 -12.45 -8.64
CA SER A 18 -7.70 -11.62 -9.50
C SER A 18 -6.45 -11.09 -8.79
N VAL A 19 -6.55 -10.82 -7.49
CA VAL A 19 -5.41 -10.30 -6.70
C VAL A 19 -4.42 -11.42 -6.43
N VAL A 20 -4.91 -12.61 -6.09
CA VAL A 20 -4.08 -13.81 -5.89
C VAL A 20 -3.36 -14.18 -7.19
N ASP A 21 -4.07 -14.18 -8.32
CA ASP A 21 -3.50 -14.48 -9.63
C ASP A 21 -2.38 -13.50 -9.98
N ARG A 22 -2.62 -12.18 -9.86
CA ARG A 22 -1.60 -11.15 -10.12
C ARG A 22 -0.42 -11.24 -9.16
N TYR A 23 -0.68 -11.44 -7.87
CA TYR A 23 0.36 -11.62 -6.85
C TYR A 23 1.25 -12.82 -7.15
N SER A 24 0.68 -13.93 -7.65
CA SER A 24 1.44 -15.14 -8.01
C SER A 24 2.30 -15.01 -9.26
N GLN A 25 2.02 -14.02 -10.12
CA GLN A 25 2.75 -13.78 -11.37
C GLN A 25 3.96 -12.86 -11.21
N ILE A 26 4.06 -12.15 -10.09
CA ILE A 26 5.13 -11.18 -9.81
C ILE A 26 6.04 -11.78 -8.75
N ALA A 27 7.35 -11.66 -8.95
CA ALA A 27 8.31 -12.20 -8.00
C ALA A 27 8.24 -11.44 -6.65
N PRO A 28 8.38 -12.10 -5.49
CA PRO A 28 8.33 -11.43 -4.18
C PRO A 28 9.30 -10.26 -4.03
N GLU A 29 10.48 -10.35 -4.63
CA GLU A 29 11.50 -9.30 -4.67
C GLU A 29 11.10 -8.06 -5.48
N GLU A 30 10.09 -8.17 -6.34
CA GLU A 30 9.51 -7.05 -7.10
C GLU A 30 8.28 -6.45 -6.40
N MET A 31 7.97 -6.89 -5.19
CA MET A 31 6.86 -6.42 -4.38
C MET A 31 7.32 -5.94 -3.00
N CYS A 32 6.63 -4.93 -2.50
CA CYS A 32 6.87 -4.40 -1.16
C CYS A 32 5.59 -3.79 -0.57
N ILE A 33 5.65 -3.46 0.73
CA ILE A 33 4.68 -2.59 1.38
C ILE A 33 5.40 -1.44 2.08
N SER A 34 4.69 -0.33 2.30
CA SER A 34 5.15 0.72 3.21
C SER A 34 5.07 0.22 4.65
N SER A 35 5.99 0.64 5.53
CA SER A 35 5.85 0.42 6.98
C SER A 35 4.57 1.05 7.56
N ILE A 36 3.98 2.03 6.86
CA ILE A 36 2.66 2.59 7.19
C ILE A 36 1.56 1.54 6.97
N THR A 37 1.61 0.80 5.86
CA THR A 37 0.70 -0.32 5.59
C THR A 37 0.90 -1.46 6.58
N GLU A 38 2.15 -1.79 6.94
CA GLU A 38 2.44 -2.74 8.01
C GLU A 38 1.75 -2.33 9.33
N ALA A 39 1.86 -1.05 9.72
CA ALA A 39 1.21 -0.54 10.91
C ALA A 39 -0.32 -0.70 10.88
N GLU A 40 -0.97 -0.44 9.74
CA GLU A 40 -2.41 -0.64 9.57
C GLU A 40 -2.81 -2.12 9.68
N LEU A 41 -2.02 -3.03 9.11
CA LEU A 41 -2.26 -4.48 9.20
C LEU A 41 -2.16 -4.96 10.66
N LEU A 42 -1.11 -4.56 11.37
CA LEU A 42 -0.90 -4.91 12.77
C LEU A 42 -1.99 -4.32 13.67
N TYR A 43 -2.43 -3.08 13.40
CA TYR A 43 -3.60 -2.50 14.07
C TYR A 43 -4.87 -3.34 13.83
N GLY A 44 -5.10 -3.78 12.58
CA GLY A 44 -6.23 -4.65 12.23
C GLY A 44 -6.23 -5.98 12.98
N VAL A 45 -5.04 -6.59 13.13
CA VAL A 45 -4.84 -7.81 13.92
C VAL A 45 -5.17 -7.56 15.39
N ALA A 46 -4.60 -6.51 15.99
CA ALA A 46 -4.81 -6.16 17.40
C ALA A 46 -6.30 -5.88 17.71
N LYS A 47 -7.00 -5.22 16.78
CA LYS A 47 -8.42 -4.87 16.93
C LYS A 47 -9.34 -6.08 16.86
N LYS A 48 -9.07 -7.05 15.96
CA LYS A 48 -9.98 -8.19 15.71
C LYS A 48 -9.77 -9.37 16.66
N GLN A 49 -8.63 -9.44 17.37
CA GLN A 49 -8.29 -10.53 18.31
C GLN A 49 -8.51 -11.94 17.72
N SER A 50 -8.25 -12.11 16.42
CA SER A 50 -8.44 -13.37 15.71
C SER A 50 -7.10 -14.08 15.50
N HIS A 51 -6.94 -15.29 16.05
CA HIS A 51 -5.73 -16.09 15.90
C HIS A 51 -5.39 -16.36 14.43
N ARG A 52 -6.39 -16.74 13.64
CA ARG A 52 -6.24 -17.01 12.20
C ARG A 52 -5.73 -15.79 11.45
N LEU A 53 -6.29 -14.60 11.72
CA LEU A 53 -5.84 -13.37 11.07
C LEU A 53 -4.41 -13.03 11.47
N HIS A 54 -4.06 -13.20 12.75
CA HIS A 54 -2.71 -12.98 13.24
C HIS A 54 -1.69 -13.89 12.52
N GLU A 55 -1.98 -15.18 12.39
CA GLU A 55 -1.11 -16.12 11.67
C GLU A 55 -0.94 -15.72 10.20
N THR A 56 -2.04 -15.46 9.48
CA THR A 56 -1.98 -15.08 8.07
C THR A 56 -1.18 -13.79 7.83
N ILE A 57 -1.39 -12.76 8.65
CA ILE A 57 -0.61 -11.51 8.52
C ILE A 57 0.86 -11.72 8.90
N SER A 58 1.14 -12.51 9.94
CA SER A 58 2.51 -12.81 10.36
C SER A 58 3.29 -13.60 9.31
N GLU A 59 2.63 -14.52 8.59
CA GLU A 59 3.23 -15.25 7.48
C GLU A 59 3.47 -14.33 6.29
N PHE A 60 2.50 -13.50 5.93
CA PHE A 60 2.63 -12.51 4.85
C PHE A 60 3.80 -11.54 5.09
N LEU A 61 3.92 -10.99 6.31
CA LEU A 61 5.00 -10.05 6.65
C LEU A 61 6.40 -10.70 6.63
N LYS A 62 6.51 -12.02 6.73
CA LYS A 62 7.79 -12.74 6.58
C LYS A 62 8.22 -12.88 5.12
N THR A 63 7.29 -12.82 4.17
CA THR A 63 7.56 -13.06 2.76
C THR A 63 7.66 -11.79 1.93
N ILE A 64 7.06 -10.69 2.39
CA ILE A 64 7.04 -9.41 1.67
C ILE A 64 8.15 -8.47 2.16
N THR A 65 8.71 -7.67 1.27
CA THR A 65 9.63 -6.60 1.67
C THR A 65 8.86 -5.45 2.32
N VAL A 66 9.21 -5.11 3.57
CA VAL A 66 8.70 -3.89 4.23
C VAL A 66 9.69 -2.75 4.01
N CYS A 67 9.21 -1.65 3.44
CA CYS A 67 9.99 -0.44 3.22
C CYS A 67 9.89 0.49 4.43
N ASP A 68 11.02 0.84 5.03
CA ASP A 68 11.09 1.81 6.12
C ASP A 68 10.73 3.23 5.63
N TRP A 69 9.98 3.95 6.46
CA TRP A 69 9.71 5.37 6.24
C TRP A 69 10.95 6.19 6.56
N ASP A 70 11.55 6.79 5.53
CA ASP A 70 12.80 7.55 5.62
C ASP A 70 12.60 9.06 5.39
N SER A 71 13.72 9.80 5.41
CA SER A 71 13.71 11.25 5.22
C SER A 71 13.33 11.68 3.79
N ASP A 72 13.58 10.82 2.80
CA ASP A 72 13.21 11.11 1.41
C ASP A 72 11.69 11.00 1.23
N ALA A 73 11.06 9.96 1.80
CA ALA A 73 9.61 9.85 1.89
C ALA A 73 8.98 11.05 2.60
N ALA A 74 9.57 11.48 3.73
CA ALA A 74 9.11 12.66 4.47
C ALA A 74 9.19 13.97 3.65
N ALA A 75 10.27 14.16 2.88
CA ALA A 75 10.44 15.34 2.03
C ALA A 75 9.42 15.37 0.88
N ILE A 76 9.14 14.22 0.26
CA ILE A 76 8.10 14.10 -0.77
C ILE A 76 6.72 14.35 -0.18
N TYR A 77 6.43 13.80 0.99
CA TYR A 77 5.16 14.02 1.69
C TYR A 77 4.86 15.50 1.92
N GLY A 78 5.83 16.27 2.43
CA GLY A 78 5.63 17.70 2.69
C GLY A 78 5.23 18.48 1.44
N LYS A 79 5.87 18.19 0.29
CA LYS A 79 5.54 18.79 -1.00
C LYS A 79 4.18 18.33 -1.51
N LEU A 80 3.90 17.03 -1.42
CA LEU A 80 2.64 16.42 -1.86
C LEU A 80 1.45 17.01 -1.10
N ARG A 81 1.52 17.04 0.23
CA ARG A 81 0.46 17.56 1.10
C ARG A 81 0.14 19.02 0.79
N ALA A 82 1.16 19.87 0.75
CA ALA A 82 0.97 21.29 0.42
C ALA A 82 0.36 21.50 -0.98
N SER A 83 0.77 20.70 -1.96
CA SER A 83 0.21 20.75 -3.32
C SER A 83 -1.26 20.28 -3.38
N MET A 84 -1.62 19.25 -2.62
CA MET A 84 -3.00 18.75 -2.56
C MET A 84 -3.94 19.72 -1.84
N GLU A 85 -3.50 20.28 -0.71
CA GLU A 85 -4.25 21.30 0.03
C GLU A 85 -4.51 22.54 -0.84
N LYS A 86 -3.49 23.02 -1.56
CA LYS A 86 -3.63 24.14 -2.50
C LYS A 86 -4.65 23.86 -3.63
N ARG A 87 -4.80 22.60 -4.04
CA ARG A 87 -5.77 22.16 -5.05
C ARG A 87 -7.14 21.80 -4.47
N GLY A 88 -7.33 21.96 -3.15
CA GLY A 88 -8.58 21.59 -2.47
C GLY A 88 -8.89 20.10 -2.49
N LYS A 89 -7.86 19.24 -2.64
CA LYS A 89 -8.03 17.78 -2.62
C LYS A 89 -7.82 17.24 -1.22
N VAL A 90 -8.72 16.36 -0.79
CA VAL A 90 -8.66 15.67 0.51
C VAL A 90 -8.43 14.19 0.27
N MET A 91 -7.36 13.66 0.85
CA MET A 91 -6.98 12.25 0.86
C MET A 91 -6.73 11.85 2.31
N GLY A 92 -6.93 10.58 2.67
CA GLY A 92 -6.65 10.09 4.01
C GLY A 92 -5.20 10.34 4.41
N ASP A 93 -4.95 10.67 5.68
CA ASP A 93 -3.59 11.01 6.14
C ASP A 93 -2.60 9.85 5.91
N LEU A 94 -3.02 8.60 6.19
CA LEU A 94 -2.19 7.42 5.97
C LEU A 94 -2.01 7.11 4.48
N ASP A 95 -3.07 7.22 3.68
CA ASP A 95 -2.99 7.02 2.23
C ASP A 95 -2.04 8.04 1.60
N GLN A 96 -2.04 9.28 2.08
CA GLN A 96 -1.14 10.32 1.61
C GLN A 96 0.32 10.04 1.99
N LEU A 97 0.58 9.43 3.15
CA LEU A 97 1.91 8.91 3.50
C LEU A 97 2.29 7.79 2.54
N ILE A 98 1.45 6.77 2.35
CA ILE A 98 1.71 5.65 1.43
C ILE A 98 2.00 6.15 0.01
N ALA A 99 1.19 7.09 -0.50
CA ALA A 99 1.40 7.74 -1.79
C ALA A 99 2.77 8.44 -1.87
N ALA A 100 3.14 9.20 -0.85
CA ALA A 100 4.45 9.85 -0.80
C ALA A 100 5.60 8.86 -0.75
N HIS A 101 5.43 7.73 -0.05
CA HIS A 101 6.43 6.67 0.03
C HIS A 101 6.63 5.97 -1.32
N ALA A 102 5.54 5.67 -2.02
CA ALA A 102 5.60 5.09 -3.35
C ALA A 102 6.31 6.03 -4.34
N LEU A 103 6.03 7.33 -4.26
CA LEU A 103 6.73 8.35 -5.06
C LEU A 103 8.22 8.44 -4.73
N SER A 104 8.61 8.46 -3.45
CA SER A 104 10.02 8.56 -3.07
C SER A 104 10.85 7.37 -3.56
N ARG A 105 10.22 6.18 -3.60
CA ARG A 105 10.85 4.94 -4.08
C ARG A 105 10.67 4.67 -5.57
N GLY A 106 9.92 5.51 -6.29
CA GLY A 106 9.64 5.33 -7.72
C GLY A 106 8.89 4.02 -8.03
N THR A 107 8.03 3.56 -7.12
CA THR A 107 7.29 2.30 -7.27
C THR A 107 5.92 2.52 -7.88
N THR A 108 5.40 1.51 -8.58
CA THR A 108 3.96 1.44 -8.92
C THR A 108 3.17 1.17 -7.65
N ILE A 109 2.22 2.03 -7.28
CA ILE A 109 1.29 1.74 -6.19
C ILE A 109 0.21 0.78 -6.70
N VAL A 110 -0.03 -0.31 -5.98
CA VAL A 110 -1.12 -1.22 -6.27
C VAL A 110 -2.22 -0.94 -5.26
N THR A 111 -3.36 -0.47 -5.75
CA THR A 111 -4.51 -0.05 -4.92
C THR A 111 -5.81 -0.16 -5.71
N ASN A 112 -6.92 -0.40 -5.02
CA ASN A 112 -8.27 -0.24 -5.59
C ASN A 112 -8.96 1.05 -5.11
N ASP A 113 -8.25 1.91 -4.37
CA ASP A 113 -8.75 3.19 -3.89
C ASP A 113 -8.48 4.29 -4.93
N ARG A 114 -9.59 4.87 -5.42
CA ARG A 114 -9.58 5.97 -6.39
C ARG A 114 -8.95 7.25 -5.83
N ALA A 115 -8.80 7.38 -4.51
CA ALA A 115 -8.14 8.52 -3.89
C ALA A 115 -6.68 8.68 -4.36
N PHE A 116 -5.97 7.59 -4.66
CA PHE A 116 -4.59 7.66 -5.14
C PHE A 116 -4.46 8.34 -6.51
N ALA A 117 -5.50 8.28 -7.35
CA ALA A 117 -5.54 8.99 -8.64
C ALA A 117 -5.55 10.53 -8.48
N MET A 118 -5.71 11.04 -7.24
CA MET A 118 -5.54 12.47 -6.97
C MET A 118 -4.09 12.94 -7.11
N VAL A 119 -3.13 12.03 -6.97
CA VAL A 119 -1.69 12.24 -7.11
C VAL A 119 -1.29 11.88 -8.54
N GLN A 120 -0.94 12.88 -9.35
CA GLN A 120 -0.77 12.69 -10.80
C GLN A 120 0.55 12.00 -11.13
N GLU A 121 1.51 12.10 -10.23
CA GLU A 121 2.87 11.59 -10.36
C GLU A 121 2.97 10.09 -10.04
N LEU A 122 1.90 9.49 -9.48
CA LEU A 122 1.86 8.06 -9.18
C LEU A 122 1.57 7.23 -10.42
N THR A 123 2.30 6.11 -10.56
CA THR A 123 1.88 5.00 -11.42
C THR A 123 1.01 4.08 -10.58
N ILE A 124 -0.22 3.83 -11.03
CA ILE A 124 -1.25 3.11 -10.26
C ILE A 124 -1.66 1.86 -11.03
N GLU A 125 -1.74 0.72 -10.32
CA GLU A 125 -2.39 -0.50 -10.80
C GLU A 125 -3.51 -0.94 -9.84
N ASP A 126 -4.60 -1.46 -10.41
CA ASP A 126 -5.68 -2.10 -9.66
C ASP A 126 -5.73 -3.59 -10.03
N TRP A 127 -5.35 -4.46 -9.09
CA TRP A 127 -5.39 -5.92 -9.27
C TRP A 127 -6.75 -6.55 -8.96
N THR A 128 -7.75 -5.76 -8.53
CA THR A 128 -9.09 -6.27 -8.25
C THR A 128 -9.93 -6.41 -9.51
N THR A 129 -9.62 -5.64 -10.55
CA THR A 129 -10.24 -5.78 -11.87
C THR A 129 -9.52 -6.85 -12.69
N ALA A 130 -10.28 -7.67 -13.43
CA ALA A 130 -9.69 -8.58 -14.40
C ALA A 130 -8.99 -7.76 -15.50
N ALA A 131 -7.79 -8.22 -15.91
CA ALA A 131 -7.05 -7.65 -17.03
C ALA A 131 -7.80 -7.84 -18.36
#